data_AF-A0A1C1CB23-F1
#
_entry.id   AF-A0A1C1CB23-F1
#
_cell.length_a   1.000
_cell.length_b   1.000
_cell.length_c   1.000
_cell.angle_alpha   90.00
_cell.angle_beta   90.00
_cell.angle_gamma   90.00
#
_symmetry.space_group_name_H-M   'P 1'
#
loop_
_entity.id
_entity.type
_entity.pdbx_description
1 polymer ?
#
loop_
_entity_poly.entity_id
_entity_poly.type
_entity_poly.pdbx_seq_one_letter_code
_entity_poly.pdbx_strand_id
1 'polypeptide(L)'
;MAGHDADEADQGGISLFSSLYGWGADSVESIEVVLGNGSIIAASAAMHPDLFTCLKGGANNFGIATRFRIKTFPTNGPLHVSLLQYSHEYIPTVLRALTNFTQHAHLEPDSASADLSVGFDTTLNSAGQTNTVYMLMLARLVPPEEQRVDTTDESRLVPPLWQRFFDIPTLSTSTWRSTMSDIAQLVEMSNPYGYRVYKTTMTVRNDPTLLAQITDLVTTAFRDEAFTRGEAVLQAGMLVQPLTLPHLRYARNQAQAQQQEQGQAQEQQQEQEQAQEQQQGRGYGNLMLLDDEDEALILLSLEIHYLNETHSQRYTSLLNDILSRAEDLARSSNNALHPFRYGNYAASGQDVWAILRYQCKGDNKKGSCPMVDLVRDVQRRYDPQGIWERMLSGGFRIGIGD
;
A
#
# COMPACT_ATOMS: atom_id res chain seq x y z
N MET A 1 -2.12 3.89 -17.73
CA MET A 1 -2.62 2.50 -17.82
C MET A 1 -3.07 2.14 -16.42
N ALA A 2 -4.36 2.23 -16.14
CA ALA A 2 -4.94 1.92 -14.82
C ALA A 2 -5.61 0.54 -14.83
N GLY A 3 -5.16 -0.41 -15.68
CA GLY A 3 -5.91 -1.64 -15.95
C GLY A 3 -5.87 -2.65 -14.80
N HIS A 4 -4.68 -2.83 -14.20
CA HIS A 4 -4.52 -3.61 -12.96
C HIS A 4 -4.82 -2.74 -11.73
N ASP A 5 -4.51 -1.43 -11.82
CA ASP A 5 -4.80 -0.46 -10.76
C ASP A 5 -6.30 -0.18 -10.58
N ALA A 6 -7.17 -0.44 -11.57
CA ALA A 6 -8.60 -0.11 -11.48
C ALA A 6 -9.33 -1.01 -10.48
N ASP A 7 -9.02 -2.31 -10.47
CA ASP A 7 -9.54 -3.26 -9.47
C ASP A 7 -8.97 -2.98 -8.06
N GLU A 8 -7.82 -2.31 -7.99
CA GLU A 8 -7.22 -1.88 -6.73
C GLU A 8 -7.63 -0.44 -6.35
N ALA A 9 -8.16 0.37 -7.26
CA ALA A 9 -8.41 1.80 -7.03
C ALA A 9 -9.53 2.02 -6.00
N ASP A 10 -10.55 1.17 -5.98
CA ASP A 10 -11.61 1.17 -4.96
C ASP A 10 -11.16 0.52 -3.63
N GLN A 11 -9.95 -0.02 -3.57
CA GLN A 11 -9.30 -0.61 -2.40
C GLN A 11 -8.01 0.13 -1.97
N GLY A 12 -7.72 1.28 -2.59
CA GLY A 12 -6.53 2.08 -2.28
C GLY A 12 -5.23 1.54 -2.88
N GLY A 13 -5.19 1.24 -4.17
CA GLY A 13 -4.00 0.76 -4.89
C GLY A 13 -2.69 1.48 -4.51
N ILE A 14 -1.57 0.75 -4.46
CA ILE A 14 -0.24 1.31 -4.20
C ILE A 14 0.56 1.24 -5.50
N SER A 15 1.22 2.33 -5.86
CA SER A 15 2.03 2.43 -7.09
C SER A 15 3.47 2.80 -6.78
N LEU A 16 4.36 2.66 -7.78
CA LEU A 16 5.75 3.14 -7.72
C LEU A 16 5.85 4.66 -7.48
N PHE A 17 4.75 5.39 -7.62
CA PHE A 17 4.70 6.84 -7.48
C PHE A 17 3.77 7.29 -6.37
N SER A 18 3.41 6.40 -5.44
CA SER A 18 2.51 6.75 -4.34
C SER A 18 3.08 7.82 -3.40
N SER A 19 4.41 7.93 -3.30
CA SER A 19 5.08 9.07 -2.63
C SER A 19 4.86 10.42 -3.32
N LEU A 20 4.42 10.43 -4.58
CA LEU A 20 4.15 11.64 -5.35
C LEU A 20 2.66 11.90 -5.52
N TYR A 21 1.88 10.85 -5.71
CA TYR A 21 0.47 10.93 -6.12
C TYR A 21 -0.51 10.23 -5.18
N GLY A 22 -0.05 9.84 -3.99
CA GLY A 22 -0.91 9.23 -2.98
C GLY A 22 -1.35 7.81 -3.30
N TRP A 23 -2.50 7.45 -2.77
CA TRP A 23 -3.14 6.17 -3.07
C TRP A 23 -3.71 6.18 -4.49
N GLY A 24 -3.83 5.03 -5.13
CA GLY A 24 -4.54 4.88 -6.40
C GLY A 24 -5.96 5.45 -6.32
N ALA A 25 -6.62 5.26 -5.18
CA ALA A 25 -7.91 5.87 -4.86
C ALA A 25 -7.89 7.41 -4.98
N ASP A 26 -6.81 8.08 -4.59
CA ASP A 26 -6.71 9.55 -4.61
C ASP A 26 -6.79 10.13 -6.02
N SER A 27 -6.41 9.35 -7.03
CA SER A 27 -6.50 9.74 -8.44
C SER A 27 -7.92 9.58 -9.04
N VAL A 28 -8.85 8.91 -8.35
CA VAL A 28 -10.21 8.71 -8.83
C VAL A 28 -11.00 10.02 -8.69
N GLU A 29 -11.61 10.46 -9.81
CA GLU A 29 -12.47 11.65 -9.88
C GLU A 29 -13.96 11.31 -9.75
N SER A 30 -14.37 10.16 -10.30
CA SER A 30 -15.74 9.66 -10.19
C SER A 30 -15.83 8.16 -10.41
N ILE A 31 -16.83 7.52 -9.81
CA ILE A 31 -17.11 6.09 -9.95
C ILE A 31 -18.60 5.93 -10.34
N GLU A 32 -18.86 5.22 -11.43
CA GLU A 32 -20.20 4.71 -11.75
C GLU A 32 -20.41 3.40 -11.00
N VAL A 33 -21.53 3.29 -10.27
CA VAL A 33 -21.81 2.18 -9.38
C VAL A 33 -23.24 1.68 -9.57
N VAL A 34 -23.38 0.36 -9.67
CA VAL A 34 -24.66 -0.35 -9.58
C VAL A 34 -24.96 -0.61 -8.11
N LEU A 35 -26.07 -0.07 -7.60
CA LEU A 35 -26.53 -0.29 -6.22
C LEU A 35 -27.33 -1.58 -6.09
N GLY A 36 -27.62 -2.00 -4.85
CA GLY A 36 -28.32 -3.26 -4.57
C GLY A 36 -29.72 -3.35 -5.19
N ASN A 37 -30.38 -2.20 -5.39
CA ASN A 37 -31.68 -2.14 -6.08
C ASN A 37 -31.57 -2.13 -7.62
N GLY A 38 -30.36 -2.29 -8.18
CA GLY A 38 -30.08 -2.31 -9.63
C GLY A 38 -29.99 -0.94 -10.29
N SER A 39 -30.17 0.16 -9.55
CA SER A 39 -29.96 1.51 -10.08
C SER A 39 -28.48 1.81 -10.31
N ILE A 40 -28.19 2.60 -11.34
CA ILE A 40 -26.84 3.02 -11.70
C ILE A 40 -26.71 4.51 -11.35
N ILE A 41 -25.73 4.84 -10.51
CA ILE A 41 -25.44 6.22 -10.12
C ILE A 41 -23.96 6.55 -10.33
N ALA A 42 -23.64 7.84 -10.45
CA ALA A 42 -22.27 8.32 -10.46
C ALA A 42 -21.95 9.01 -9.13
N ALA A 43 -20.93 8.53 -8.42
CA ALA A 43 -20.41 9.12 -7.20
C ALA A 43 -19.15 9.93 -7.49
N SER A 44 -19.04 11.14 -6.95
CA SER A 44 -17.89 12.04 -7.05
C SER A 44 -17.89 13.02 -5.87
N ALA A 45 -16.85 13.85 -5.76
CA ALA A 45 -16.80 14.91 -4.73
C ALA A 45 -17.97 15.92 -4.81
N ALA A 46 -18.60 16.07 -5.99
CA ALA A 46 -19.73 16.98 -6.20
C ALA A 46 -21.11 16.29 -6.14
N MET A 47 -21.15 14.95 -6.17
CA MET A 47 -22.39 14.18 -6.30
C MET A 47 -22.26 12.88 -5.50
N HIS A 48 -23.08 12.70 -4.46
CA HIS A 48 -22.94 11.61 -3.49
C HIS A 48 -21.53 11.54 -2.83
N PRO A 49 -21.03 12.64 -2.24
CA PRO A 49 -19.65 12.73 -1.75
C PRO A 49 -19.32 11.75 -0.62
N ASP A 50 -20.30 11.43 0.22
CA ASP A 50 -20.18 10.46 1.31
C ASP A 50 -19.97 9.02 0.81
N LEU A 51 -20.79 8.61 -0.16
CA LEU A 51 -20.63 7.35 -0.87
C LEU A 51 -19.31 7.34 -1.63
N PHE A 52 -18.92 8.45 -2.25
CA PHE A 52 -17.66 8.54 -2.98
C PHE A 52 -16.44 8.32 -2.07
N THR A 53 -16.40 8.96 -0.88
CA THR A 53 -15.36 8.66 0.12
C THR A 53 -15.38 7.19 0.52
N CYS A 54 -16.56 6.61 0.72
CA CYS A 54 -16.70 5.20 1.10
C CYS A 54 -16.24 4.23 0.01
N LEU A 55 -16.51 4.51 -1.26
CA LEU A 55 -16.06 3.70 -2.39
C LEU A 55 -14.54 3.75 -2.59
N LYS A 56 -13.87 4.80 -2.10
CA LYS A 56 -12.41 4.94 -2.14
C LYS A 56 -11.77 4.20 -0.97
N GLY A 57 -11.65 2.87 -1.08
CA GLY A 57 -11.09 1.98 -0.05
C GLY A 57 -12.11 0.98 0.53
N GLY A 58 -13.40 1.15 0.20
CA GLY A 58 -14.49 0.31 0.70
C GLY A 58 -14.83 -0.90 -0.17
N ALA A 59 -14.31 -0.94 -1.41
CA ALA A 59 -14.62 -1.95 -2.41
C ALA A 59 -16.13 -2.17 -2.61
N ASN A 60 -16.51 -3.42 -2.89
CA ASN A 60 -17.88 -3.86 -3.17
C ASN A 60 -18.85 -3.82 -1.97
N ASN A 61 -18.50 -3.19 -0.83
CA ASN A 61 -19.39 -3.03 0.32
C ASN A 61 -20.56 -2.06 0.07
N PHE A 62 -20.50 -1.29 -1.01
CA PHE A 62 -21.45 -0.21 -1.31
C PHE A 62 -22.12 -0.34 -2.68
N GLY A 63 -21.65 -1.25 -3.53
CA GLY A 63 -22.11 -1.41 -4.90
C GLY A 63 -21.10 -2.12 -5.78
N ILE A 64 -21.47 -2.38 -7.04
CA ILE A 64 -20.54 -2.88 -8.05
C ILE A 64 -20.08 -1.69 -8.88
N ALA A 65 -18.79 -1.36 -8.83
CA ALA A 65 -18.22 -0.33 -9.70
C ALA A 65 -18.18 -0.82 -11.16
N THR A 66 -18.72 -0.04 -12.09
CA THR A 66 -18.78 -0.37 -13.52
C THR A 66 -17.94 0.55 -14.40
N ARG A 67 -17.59 1.74 -13.90
CA ARG A 67 -16.73 2.69 -14.61
C ARG A 67 -15.99 3.58 -13.63
N PHE A 68 -14.69 3.72 -13.83
CA PHE A 68 -13.86 4.69 -13.13
C PHE A 68 -13.48 5.83 -14.07
N ARG A 69 -13.51 7.06 -13.56
CA ARG A 69 -12.82 8.20 -14.15
C ARG A 69 -11.62 8.50 -13.27
N ILE A 70 -10.43 8.35 -13.84
CA ILE A 70 -9.16 8.44 -13.12
C ILE A 70 -8.33 9.55 -13.73
N LYS A 71 -7.83 10.45 -12.87
CA LYS A 71 -6.87 11.48 -13.25
C LYS A 71 -5.51 10.82 -13.44
N THR A 72 -4.93 10.99 -14.62
CA THR A 72 -3.57 10.52 -14.91
C THR A 72 -2.57 11.67 -14.79
N PHE A 73 -1.29 11.34 -14.70
CA PHE A 73 -0.20 12.30 -14.73
C PHE A 73 0.79 11.92 -15.85
N PRO A 74 1.46 12.90 -16.46
CA PRO A 74 2.45 12.63 -17.49
C PRO A 74 3.74 12.09 -16.85
N THR A 75 4.30 11.02 -17.41
CA THR A 75 5.63 10.52 -17.01
C THR A 75 6.77 11.27 -17.70
N ASN A 76 6.48 11.94 -18.84
CA ASN A 76 7.39 12.78 -19.63
C ASN A 76 8.78 12.18 -19.91
N GLY A 77 8.95 10.87 -19.86
CA GLY A 77 10.25 10.22 -19.99
C GLY A 77 10.25 8.76 -19.52
N PRO A 78 11.42 8.10 -19.59
CA PRO A 78 11.60 6.78 -19.03
C PRO A 78 11.60 6.80 -17.50
N LEU A 79 11.41 5.63 -16.92
CA LEU A 79 11.70 5.37 -15.51
C LEU A 79 13.16 4.98 -15.37
N HIS A 80 13.80 5.36 -14.28
CA HIS A 80 15.09 4.82 -13.86
C HIS A 80 14.81 3.76 -12.79
N VAL A 81 15.28 2.53 -13.03
CA VAL A 81 15.06 1.38 -12.17
C VAL A 81 16.40 0.82 -11.73
N SER A 82 16.51 0.46 -10.46
CA SER A 82 17.65 -0.29 -9.94
C SER A 82 17.20 -1.51 -9.12
N LEU A 83 17.86 -2.64 -9.35
CA LEU A 83 17.76 -3.85 -8.53
C LEU A 83 19.09 -4.07 -7.82
N LEU A 84 19.05 -4.06 -6.49
CA LEU A 84 20.21 -4.27 -5.63
C LEU A 84 19.98 -5.53 -4.80
N GLN A 85 20.85 -6.52 -4.98
CA GLN A 85 20.80 -7.76 -4.21
C GLN A 85 21.81 -7.72 -3.06
N TYR A 86 21.37 -8.05 -1.85
CA TYR A 86 22.21 -8.00 -0.65
C TYR A 86 22.43 -9.39 -0.05
N SER A 87 23.58 -9.57 0.61
CA SER A 87 23.78 -10.68 1.53
C SER A 87 23.05 -10.42 2.85
N HIS A 88 22.67 -11.50 3.55
CA HIS A 88 21.92 -11.42 4.81
C HIS A 88 22.58 -10.52 5.87
N GLU A 89 23.92 -10.50 5.94
CA GLU A 89 24.67 -9.72 6.93
C GLU A 89 24.42 -8.20 6.85
N TYR A 90 24.06 -7.69 5.67
CA TYR A 90 23.83 -6.25 5.46
C TYR A 90 22.36 -5.84 5.64
N ILE A 91 21.43 -6.79 5.83
CA ILE A 91 20.00 -6.50 5.92
C ILE A 91 19.63 -5.54 7.04
N PRO A 92 20.22 -5.62 8.25
CA PRO A 92 20.00 -4.58 9.26
C PRO A 92 20.40 -3.17 8.78
N THR A 93 21.45 -3.06 7.95
CA THR A 93 21.89 -1.78 7.38
C THR A 93 20.97 -1.31 6.26
N VAL A 94 20.53 -2.22 5.38
CA VAL A 94 19.55 -1.93 4.33
C VAL A 94 18.24 -1.44 4.92
N LEU A 95 17.74 -2.10 5.98
CA LEU A 95 16.51 -1.70 6.67
C LEU A 95 16.65 -0.32 7.33
N ARG A 96 17.82 0.04 7.89
CA ARG A 96 18.07 1.41 8.38
C ARG A 96 18.08 2.45 7.25
N ALA A 97 18.64 2.11 6.08
CA ALA A 97 18.57 2.97 4.91
C ALA A 97 17.13 3.10 4.41
N LEU A 98 16.35 2.01 4.43
CA LEU A 98 14.96 1.99 4.02
C LEU A 98 14.09 2.84 4.96
N THR A 99 14.23 2.71 6.28
CA THR A 99 13.49 3.56 7.22
C THR A 99 13.86 5.04 7.08
N ASN A 100 15.13 5.34 6.79
CA ASN A 100 15.54 6.70 6.48
C ASN A 100 14.86 7.22 5.20
N PHE A 101 14.84 6.43 4.12
CA PHE A 101 14.12 6.76 2.89
C PHE A 101 12.63 6.99 3.17
N THR A 102 11.97 6.07 3.88
CA THR A 102 10.53 6.14 4.20
C THR A 102 10.16 7.45 4.91
N GLN A 103 11.01 7.93 5.82
CA GLN A 103 10.81 9.17 6.54
C GLN A 103 11.08 10.42 5.69
N HIS A 104 12.07 10.38 4.78
CA HIS A 104 12.60 11.56 4.11
C HIS A 104 12.28 11.66 2.61
N ALA A 105 11.58 10.68 2.01
CA ALA A 105 11.22 10.69 0.59
C ALA A 105 10.54 12.00 0.14
N HIS A 106 9.82 12.68 1.04
CA HIS A 106 9.20 13.98 0.80
C HIS A 106 10.18 15.14 0.51
N LEU A 107 11.45 14.99 0.90
CA LEU A 107 12.50 15.99 0.68
C LEU A 107 13.15 15.84 -0.69
N GLU A 108 13.02 14.68 -1.33
CA GLU A 108 13.55 14.39 -2.66
C GLU A 108 12.42 13.77 -3.51
N PRO A 109 11.52 14.59 -4.08
CA PRO A 109 10.41 14.13 -4.93
C PRO A 109 10.87 13.24 -6.08
N ASP A 110 12.11 13.45 -6.48
CA ASP A 110 12.86 12.69 -7.45
C ASP A 110 13.07 11.21 -7.11
N SER A 111 12.93 10.80 -5.85
CA SER A 111 13.08 9.40 -5.41
C SER A 111 11.71 8.80 -5.07
N ALA A 112 11.08 8.14 -6.04
CA ALA A 112 9.67 7.78 -5.92
C ALA A 112 9.41 6.52 -5.05
N SER A 113 10.09 5.41 -5.33
CA SER A 113 9.88 4.14 -4.59
C SER A 113 11.16 3.44 -4.18
N ALA A 114 11.05 2.66 -3.11
CA ALA A 114 12.06 1.72 -2.63
C ALA A 114 11.37 0.56 -1.92
N ASP A 115 11.34 -0.62 -2.54
CA ASP A 115 10.65 -1.80 -1.98
C ASP A 115 11.65 -2.93 -1.77
N LEU A 116 11.71 -3.48 -0.56
CA LEU A 116 12.60 -4.59 -0.24
C LEU A 116 11.82 -5.90 -0.25
N SER A 117 12.14 -6.78 -1.18
CA SER A 117 11.67 -8.17 -1.20
C SER A 117 12.62 -9.07 -0.44
N VAL A 118 12.07 -9.83 0.51
CA VAL A 118 12.72 -10.93 1.22
C VAL A 118 12.09 -12.22 0.74
N GLY A 119 12.61 -12.74 -0.38
CA GLY A 119 12.12 -13.95 -1.02
C GLY A 119 12.80 -15.21 -0.47
N PHE A 120 12.09 -16.32 -0.46
CA PHE A 120 12.58 -17.66 -0.15
C PHE A 120 12.11 -18.61 -1.24
N ASP A 121 13.04 -19.27 -1.92
CA ASP A 121 12.74 -20.19 -3.00
C ASP A 121 13.65 -21.42 -2.92
N THR A 122 13.05 -22.60 -2.72
CA THR A 122 13.78 -23.87 -2.61
C THR A 122 14.43 -24.33 -3.92
N THR A 123 14.09 -23.73 -5.05
CA THR A 123 14.59 -24.11 -6.38
C THR A 123 15.83 -23.34 -6.81
N LEU A 124 16.12 -22.19 -6.19
CA LEU A 124 17.23 -21.32 -6.59
C LEU A 124 18.60 -21.91 -6.28
N ASN A 125 18.71 -22.64 -5.17
CA ASN A 125 20.00 -23.02 -4.61
C ASN A 125 20.09 -24.53 -4.31
N SER A 126 21.28 -25.08 -4.51
CA SER A 126 21.58 -26.48 -4.14
C SER A 126 21.55 -26.67 -2.63
N ALA A 127 21.29 -27.89 -2.16
CA ALA A 127 21.25 -28.24 -0.74
C ALA A 127 22.47 -27.68 0.03
N GLY A 128 22.22 -26.77 0.98
CA GLY A 128 23.24 -26.15 1.84
C GLY A 128 23.53 -24.66 1.59
N GLN A 129 23.01 -24.06 0.53
CA GLN A 129 23.05 -22.60 0.34
C GLN A 129 21.77 -21.92 0.85
N THR A 130 21.85 -20.63 1.18
CA THR A 130 20.68 -19.89 1.69
C THR A 130 19.65 -19.73 0.58
N ASN A 131 18.49 -20.37 0.72
CA ASN A 131 17.37 -20.22 -0.23
C ASN A 131 16.69 -18.84 -0.15
N THR A 132 17.20 -17.94 0.70
CA THR A 132 16.68 -16.59 0.86
C THR A 132 17.41 -15.60 -0.06
N VAL A 133 16.63 -14.80 -0.79
CA VAL A 133 17.10 -13.71 -1.65
C VAL A 133 16.57 -12.39 -1.11
N TYR A 134 17.46 -11.43 -0.91
CA TYR A 134 17.12 -10.08 -0.50
C TYR A 134 17.34 -9.13 -1.67
N MET A 135 16.26 -8.59 -2.21
CA MET A 135 16.28 -7.77 -3.41
C MET A 135 15.55 -6.46 -3.15
N LEU A 136 16.28 -5.35 -3.25
CA LEU A 136 15.72 -4.00 -3.18
C LEU A 136 15.46 -3.52 -4.61
N MET A 137 14.23 -3.10 -4.88
CA MET A 137 13.84 -2.43 -6.11
C MET A 137 13.65 -0.94 -5.85
N LEU A 138 14.36 -0.12 -6.61
CA LEU A 138 14.27 1.33 -6.60
C LEU A 138 13.69 1.79 -7.94
N ALA A 139 12.70 2.68 -7.94
CA ALA A 139 12.18 3.28 -9.18
C ALA A 139 11.86 4.76 -9.03
N ARG A 140 12.14 5.53 -10.09
CA ARG A 140 11.80 6.96 -10.21
C ARG A 140 11.49 7.35 -11.65
N LEU A 141 10.82 8.49 -11.83
CA LEU A 141 10.79 9.17 -13.13
C LEU A 141 12.13 9.84 -13.37
N VAL A 142 12.66 9.76 -14.61
CA VAL A 142 13.87 10.49 -14.98
C VAL A 142 13.51 11.97 -15.24
N PRO A 143 14.11 12.93 -14.51
CA PRO A 143 13.88 14.36 -14.72
C PRO A 143 14.28 14.78 -16.15
N PRO A 144 13.57 15.75 -16.76
CA PRO A 144 13.84 16.19 -18.14
C PRO A 144 15.32 16.53 -18.44
N GLU A 145 16.03 17.08 -17.46
CA GLU A 145 17.45 17.44 -17.53
C GLU A 145 18.38 16.22 -17.63
N GLU A 146 18.01 15.08 -17.04
CA GLU A 146 18.78 13.85 -17.05
C GLU A 146 18.48 12.96 -18.27
N GLN A 147 17.31 13.13 -18.89
CA GLN A 147 16.89 12.29 -20.02
C GLN A 147 17.83 12.39 -21.23
N ARG A 148 18.51 13.54 -21.41
CA ARG A 148 19.46 13.78 -22.50
C ARG A 148 20.89 13.34 -22.19
N VAL A 149 21.14 12.92 -20.96
CA VAL A 149 22.46 12.44 -20.55
C VAL A 149 22.65 11.06 -21.18
N ASP A 150 23.35 11.04 -22.30
CA ASP A 150 23.80 9.83 -23.00
C ASP A 150 25.04 9.29 -22.28
N THR A 151 24.84 8.83 -21.05
CA THR A 151 25.87 8.10 -20.31
C THR A 151 25.56 6.63 -20.39
N THR A 152 26.53 5.83 -20.84
CA THR A 152 26.49 4.37 -20.68
C THR A 152 26.55 3.92 -19.22
N ASP A 153 26.80 4.85 -18.30
CA ASP A 153 26.98 4.61 -16.87
C ASP A 153 25.87 5.30 -16.07
N GLU A 154 24.66 4.70 -16.09
CA GLU A 154 23.47 5.16 -15.35
C GLU A 154 23.71 5.20 -13.83
N SER A 155 24.74 4.51 -13.31
CA SER A 155 25.10 4.54 -11.88
C SER A 155 25.50 5.93 -11.38
N ARG A 156 25.81 6.86 -12.30
CA ARG A 156 26.08 8.27 -11.98
C ARG A 156 24.83 9.12 -11.76
N LEU A 157 23.65 8.61 -12.12
CA LEU A 157 22.35 9.31 -12.01
C LEU A 157 21.53 8.77 -10.82
N VAL A 158 22.23 8.48 -9.71
CA VAL A 158 21.62 7.99 -8.46
C VAL A 158 21.28 9.19 -7.57
N PRO A 159 19.99 9.39 -7.22
CA PRO A 159 19.61 10.44 -6.28
C PRO A 159 20.25 10.28 -4.89
N PRO A 160 20.46 11.37 -4.13
CA PRO A 160 21.12 11.31 -2.82
C PRO A 160 20.46 10.36 -1.81
N LEU A 161 19.12 10.28 -1.74
CA LEU A 161 18.45 9.30 -0.88
C LEU A 161 18.75 7.85 -1.28
N TRP A 162 18.92 7.58 -2.58
CA TRP A 162 19.28 6.25 -3.05
C TRP A 162 20.73 5.89 -2.77
N GLN A 163 21.63 6.89 -2.75
CA GLN A 163 23.07 6.66 -2.56
C GLN A 163 23.37 5.80 -1.33
N ARG A 164 22.59 5.97 -0.25
CA ARG A 164 22.73 5.16 0.98
C ARG A 164 22.53 3.66 0.78
N PHE A 165 21.76 3.25 -0.23
CA PHE A 165 21.63 1.84 -0.61
C PHE A 165 22.84 1.39 -1.43
N PHE A 166 23.29 2.21 -2.39
CA PHE A 166 24.45 1.90 -3.23
C PHE A 166 25.79 1.86 -2.46
N ASP A 167 25.88 2.56 -1.34
CA ASP A 167 27.06 2.52 -0.45
C ASP A 167 27.19 1.20 0.32
N ILE A 168 26.13 0.38 0.36
CA ILE A 168 26.13 -0.92 1.03
C ILE A 168 26.65 -1.98 0.04
N PRO A 169 27.57 -2.88 0.43
CA PRO A 169 28.05 -3.94 -0.46
C PRO A 169 26.92 -4.84 -0.98
N THR A 170 26.80 -4.93 -2.30
CA THR A 170 25.82 -5.79 -3.00
C THR A 170 26.45 -7.05 -3.56
N LEU A 171 25.66 -8.11 -3.70
CA LEU A 171 25.99 -9.30 -4.48
C LEU A 171 25.83 -9.03 -5.99
N SER A 172 24.84 -8.23 -6.35
CA SER A 172 24.61 -7.75 -7.70
C SER A 172 23.91 -6.40 -7.67
N THR A 173 24.23 -5.55 -8.66
CA THR A 173 23.58 -4.26 -8.89
C THR A 173 23.29 -4.17 -10.39
N SER A 174 22.02 -3.95 -10.71
CA SER A 174 21.56 -3.72 -12.08
C SER A 174 20.75 -2.44 -12.12
N THR A 175 21.12 -1.53 -13.02
CA THR A 175 20.50 -0.22 -13.14
C THR A 175 20.23 0.07 -14.61
N TRP A 176 19.00 0.45 -14.95
CA TRP A 176 18.61 0.69 -16.34
C TRP A 176 17.41 1.64 -16.45
N ARG A 177 17.18 2.15 -17.66
CA ARG A 177 15.97 2.90 -18.03
C ARG A 177 14.89 1.95 -18.52
N SER A 178 13.67 2.14 -18.04
CA SER A 178 12.53 1.25 -18.31
C SER A 178 11.27 2.04 -18.65
N THR A 179 10.25 1.36 -19.16
CA THR A 179 8.87 1.89 -19.20
C THR A 179 8.04 1.28 -18.08
N MET A 180 6.89 1.89 -17.75
CA MET A 180 5.96 1.28 -16.79
C MET A 180 5.46 -0.09 -17.26
N SER A 181 5.26 -0.27 -18.58
CA SER A 181 4.83 -1.54 -19.16
C SER A 181 5.88 -2.64 -18.96
N ASP A 182 7.16 -2.33 -19.13
CA ASP A 182 8.25 -3.29 -18.92
C ASP A 182 8.40 -3.65 -17.44
N ILE A 183 8.21 -2.68 -16.53
CA ILE A 183 8.21 -2.97 -15.09
C ILE A 183 7.03 -3.85 -14.70
N ALA A 184 5.83 -3.59 -15.23
CA ALA A 184 4.67 -4.45 -14.97
C ALA A 184 4.95 -5.90 -15.41
N GLN A 185 5.59 -6.10 -16.57
CA GLN A 185 6.01 -7.43 -17.01
C GLN A 185 7.09 -8.04 -16.12
N LEU A 186 8.05 -7.24 -15.63
CA LEU A 186 9.07 -7.69 -14.69
C LEU A 186 8.47 -8.20 -13.38
N VAL A 187 7.51 -7.46 -12.81
CA VAL A 187 6.83 -7.85 -11.57
C VAL A 187 5.96 -9.09 -11.81
N GLU A 188 5.28 -9.19 -12.96
CA GLU A 188 4.48 -10.36 -13.33
C GLU A 188 5.34 -11.64 -13.43
N MET A 189 6.59 -11.55 -13.92
CA MET A 189 7.49 -12.71 -13.97
C MET A 189 7.80 -13.30 -12.59
N SER A 190 7.68 -12.52 -11.52
CA SER A 190 7.83 -12.99 -10.14
C SER A 190 6.55 -13.59 -9.54
N ASN A 191 5.42 -13.54 -10.26
CA ASN A 191 4.11 -14.07 -9.88
C ASN A 191 3.69 -15.19 -10.85
N PRO A 192 4.31 -16.37 -10.78
CA PRO A 192 4.06 -17.44 -11.75
C PRO A 192 2.60 -17.95 -11.69
N TYR A 193 2.02 -18.18 -12.87
CA TYR A 193 0.69 -18.78 -12.97
C TYR A 193 0.63 -20.22 -12.44
N GLY A 194 -0.55 -20.62 -11.98
CA GLY A 194 -0.86 -22.01 -11.60
C GLY A 194 -0.61 -22.36 -10.13
N TYR A 195 -0.03 -21.44 -9.36
CA TYR A 195 0.13 -21.60 -7.92
C TYR A 195 -1.15 -21.21 -7.18
N ARG A 196 -1.41 -21.89 -6.07
CA ARG A 196 -2.27 -21.37 -5.00
C ARG A 196 -1.45 -20.36 -4.22
N VAL A 197 -2.06 -19.24 -3.87
CA VAL A 197 -1.38 -18.17 -3.14
C VAL A 197 -2.17 -17.86 -1.89
N TYR A 198 -1.47 -17.79 -0.76
CA TYR A 198 -2.02 -17.25 0.48
C TYR A 198 -1.22 -16.02 0.88
N LYS A 199 -1.91 -14.90 1.09
CA LYS A 199 -1.32 -13.60 1.45
C LYS A 199 -1.87 -13.11 2.78
N THR A 200 -1.05 -12.37 3.52
CA THR A 200 -1.45 -11.65 4.73
C THR A 200 -0.66 -10.35 4.85
N THR A 201 -1.19 -9.36 5.55
CA THR A 201 -0.51 -8.06 5.71
C THR A 201 -0.42 -7.61 7.15
N MET A 202 0.56 -6.79 7.47
CA MET A 202 0.59 -6.01 8.71
C MET A 202 1.23 -4.66 8.44
N THR A 203 0.86 -3.67 9.24
CA THR A 203 1.46 -2.33 9.15
C THR A 203 2.14 -2.01 10.47
N VAL A 204 3.35 -1.46 10.40
CA VAL A 204 4.12 -1.06 11.57
C VAL A 204 4.61 0.37 11.44
N ARG A 205 4.91 0.99 12.59
CA ARG A 205 5.66 2.24 12.66
C ARG A 205 7.07 2.04 12.07
N ASN A 206 7.67 3.11 11.58
CA ASN A 206 8.95 3.10 10.87
C ASN A 206 10.15 2.86 11.81
N ASP A 207 10.31 1.62 12.29
CA ASP A 207 11.34 1.19 13.25
C ASP A 207 12.30 0.15 12.63
N PRO A 208 13.57 0.49 12.37
CA PRO A 208 14.51 -0.44 11.73
C PRO A 208 14.87 -1.65 12.60
N THR A 209 14.80 -1.53 13.93
CA THR A 209 15.12 -2.64 14.84
C THR A 209 14.02 -3.69 14.77
N LEU A 210 12.76 -3.25 14.83
CA LEU A 210 11.60 -4.13 14.68
C LEU A 210 11.60 -4.82 13.31
N LEU A 211 11.85 -4.08 12.22
CA LEU A 211 11.89 -4.66 10.88
C LEU A 211 12.97 -5.74 10.75
N ALA A 212 14.13 -5.56 11.38
CA ALA A 212 15.19 -6.58 11.38
C ALA A 212 14.73 -7.83 12.14
N GLN A 213 14.11 -7.67 13.31
CA GLN A 213 13.57 -8.80 14.08
C GLN A 213 12.49 -9.58 13.31
N ILE A 214 11.57 -8.87 12.64
CA ILE A 214 10.54 -9.51 11.81
C ILE A 214 11.17 -10.22 10.61
N THR A 215 12.17 -9.62 9.97
CA THR A 215 12.88 -10.23 8.84
C THR A 215 13.58 -11.54 9.26
N ASP A 216 14.26 -11.54 10.40
CA ASP A 216 14.90 -12.74 10.95
C ASP A 216 13.87 -13.82 11.31
N LEU A 217 12.75 -13.42 11.91
CA LEU A 217 11.62 -14.31 12.22
C LEU A 217 11.10 -15.01 10.96
N VAL A 218 10.78 -14.24 9.91
CA VAL A 218 10.23 -14.73 8.65
C VAL A 218 11.19 -15.68 7.95
N THR A 219 12.45 -15.26 7.81
CA THR A 219 13.47 -16.04 7.09
C THR A 219 13.83 -17.33 7.82
N THR A 220 13.84 -17.32 9.15
CA THR A 220 14.03 -18.53 9.97
C THR A 220 12.85 -19.49 9.80
N ALA A 221 11.62 -18.99 9.88
CA ALA A 221 10.43 -19.83 9.75
C ALA A 221 10.33 -20.54 8.39
N PHE A 222 10.60 -19.83 7.28
CA PHE A 222 10.60 -20.46 5.95
C PHE A 222 11.74 -21.47 5.78
N ARG A 223 12.92 -21.16 6.33
CA ARG A 223 14.06 -22.07 6.33
C ARG A 223 13.74 -23.37 7.08
N ASP A 224 13.22 -23.28 8.29
CA ASP A 224 12.89 -24.43 9.13
C ASP A 224 11.83 -25.32 8.47
N GLU A 225 10.85 -24.70 7.81
CA GLU A 225 9.79 -25.42 7.08
C GLU A 225 10.35 -26.24 5.91
N ALA A 226 11.27 -25.66 5.14
CA ALA A 226 11.93 -26.33 4.03
C ALA A 226 12.81 -27.50 4.50
N PHE A 227 13.62 -27.29 5.55
CA PHE A 227 14.50 -28.33 6.09
C PHE A 227 13.73 -29.48 6.72
N THR A 228 12.67 -29.19 7.48
CA THR A 228 11.98 -30.21 8.29
C THR A 228 11.19 -31.20 7.44
N ARG A 229 10.64 -30.78 6.29
CA ARG A 229 9.71 -31.63 5.53
C ARG A 229 10.07 -31.90 4.07
N GLY A 230 11.20 -31.37 3.57
CA GLY A 230 11.80 -31.80 2.30
C GLY A 230 10.93 -31.59 1.06
N GLU A 231 10.14 -30.51 1.00
CA GLU A 231 9.37 -30.18 -0.21
C GLU A 231 10.27 -29.65 -1.31
N ALA A 232 9.99 -30.05 -2.55
CA ALA A 232 10.84 -29.72 -3.71
C ALA A 232 10.68 -28.26 -4.18
N VAL A 233 9.47 -27.70 -4.11
CA VAL A 233 9.15 -26.37 -4.66
C VAL A 233 8.26 -25.61 -3.69
N LEU A 234 8.88 -24.75 -2.89
CA LEU A 234 8.22 -23.75 -2.06
C LEU A 234 8.76 -22.38 -2.42
N GLN A 235 7.85 -21.47 -2.76
CA GLN A 235 8.14 -20.05 -2.96
C GLN A 235 7.36 -19.27 -1.91
N ALA A 236 8.06 -18.49 -1.09
CA ALA A 236 7.46 -17.67 -0.05
C ALA A 236 8.23 -16.38 0.09
N GLY A 237 7.64 -15.37 0.71
CA GLY A 237 8.37 -14.13 0.90
C GLY A 237 7.63 -13.12 1.76
N MET A 238 8.35 -12.03 1.99
CA MET A 238 7.82 -10.82 2.60
C MET A 238 8.28 -9.61 1.76
N LEU A 239 7.33 -8.76 1.40
CA LEU A 239 7.59 -7.44 0.85
C LEU A 239 7.57 -6.41 1.98
N VAL A 240 8.65 -5.63 2.11
CA VAL A 240 8.76 -4.50 3.02
C VAL A 240 8.61 -3.23 2.20
N GLN A 241 7.42 -2.63 2.27
CA GLN A 241 7.03 -1.51 1.42
C GLN A 241 6.83 -0.22 2.24
N PRO A 242 7.58 0.85 1.95
CA PRO A 242 7.39 2.17 2.52
C PRO A 242 6.01 2.78 2.24
N LEU A 243 5.31 3.17 3.30
CA LEU A 243 4.19 4.11 3.23
C LEU A 243 4.68 5.49 3.66
N THR A 244 5.29 6.19 2.72
CA THR A 244 5.93 7.50 2.96
C THR A 244 4.93 8.55 3.43
N LEU A 245 5.40 9.56 4.16
CA LEU A 245 4.54 10.62 4.69
C LEU A 245 3.75 11.40 3.59
N PRO A 246 4.32 11.72 2.41
CA PRO A 246 3.55 12.29 1.30
C PRO A 246 2.48 11.38 0.76
N HIS A 247 2.75 10.06 0.69
CA HIS A 247 1.76 9.08 0.28
C HIS A 247 0.55 9.12 1.21
N LEU A 248 0.79 9.04 2.52
CA LEU A 248 -0.29 9.03 3.51
C LEU A 248 -1.11 10.32 3.53
N ARG A 249 -0.46 11.47 3.32
CA ARG A 249 -1.07 12.81 3.46
C ARG A 249 -1.50 13.45 2.15
N TYR A 250 -1.41 12.72 1.05
CA TYR A 250 -1.58 13.29 -0.29
C TYR A 250 -2.93 14.00 -0.45
N ALA A 251 -4.03 13.33 -0.09
CA ALA A 251 -5.37 13.90 -0.20
C ALA A 251 -5.54 15.18 0.64
N ARG A 252 -5.05 15.16 1.89
CA ARG A 252 -5.04 16.35 2.75
C ARG A 252 -4.25 17.51 2.16
N ASN A 253 -3.05 17.25 1.64
CA ASN A 253 -2.18 18.28 1.07
C ASN A 253 -2.81 18.90 -0.19
N GLN A 254 -3.45 18.08 -1.05
CA GLN A 254 -4.17 18.56 -2.23
C GLN A 254 -5.36 19.45 -1.85
N ALA A 255 -6.16 19.05 -0.85
CA ALA A 255 -7.28 19.85 -0.37
C ALA A 255 -6.83 21.21 0.19
N GLN A 256 -5.74 21.23 0.95
CA GLN A 256 -5.15 22.46 1.49
C GLN A 256 -4.63 23.39 0.40
N ALA A 257 -3.94 22.86 -0.62
CA ALA A 257 -3.46 23.65 -1.75
C ALA A 257 -4.62 24.31 -2.53
N GLN A 258 -5.70 23.56 -2.79
CA GLN A 258 -6.89 24.09 -3.47
C GLN A 258 -7.59 25.20 -2.67
N GLN A 259 -7.67 25.06 -1.34
CA GLN A 259 -8.24 26.09 -0.47
C GLN A 259 -7.38 27.37 -0.47
N GLN A 260 -6.05 27.23 -0.49
CA GLN A 260 -5.15 28.39 -0.55
C GLN A 260 -5.26 29.13 -1.89
N GLU A 261 -5.34 28.41 -3.01
CA GLU A 261 -5.54 29.02 -4.34
C GLU A 261 -6.90 29.73 -4.43
N GLN A 262 -7.97 29.14 -3.88
CA GLN A 262 -9.29 29.77 -3.83
C GLN A 262 -9.31 31.00 -2.92
N GLY A 263 -8.67 30.93 -1.75
CA GLY A 263 -8.53 32.07 -0.84
C GLY A 263 -7.78 33.24 -1.47
N GLN A 264 -6.69 32.97 -2.20
CA GLN A 264 -5.95 34.00 -2.93
C GLN A 264 -6.75 34.60 -4.10
N ALA A 265 -7.53 33.77 -4.80
CA ALA A 265 -8.43 34.25 -5.86
C ALA A 265 -9.59 35.09 -5.29
N GLN A 266 -10.09 34.73 -4.11
CA GLN A 266 -11.14 35.48 -3.39
C GLN A 266 -10.61 36.79 -2.80
N GLU A 267 -9.38 36.85 -2.27
CA GLU A 267 -8.77 38.12 -1.85
C GLU A 267 -8.57 39.09 -3.04
N GLN A 268 -8.44 38.58 -4.26
CA GLN A 268 -8.42 39.40 -5.48
C GLN A 268 -9.81 39.79 -5.98
N GLN A 269 -10.90 39.18 -5.48
CA GLN A 269 -12.26 39.42 -5.98
C GLN A 269 -13.24 39.94 -4.91
N GLN A 270 -12.94 39.84 -3.62
CA GLN A 270 -13.82 40.33 -2.55
C GLN A 270 -13.41 41.71 -2.02
N GLU A 271 -13.64 42.71 -2.86
CA GLU A 271 -14.34 43.93 -2.42
C GLU A 271 -15.88 43.75 -2.44
N GLN A 272 -16.41 42.53 -2.68
CA GLN A 272 -17.84 42.24 -2.59
C GLN A 272 -18.13 40.93 -1.80
N GLU A 273 -18.63 41.16 -0.59
CA GLU A 273 -19.59 40.36 0.19
C GLU A 273 -19.25 38.91 0.59
N GLN A 274 -18.61 38.85 1.76
CA GLN A 274 -18.83 37.98 2.92
C GLN A 274 -19.68 36.69 2.81
N ALA A 275 -18.96 35.61 3.10
CA ALA A 275 -19.26 34.57 4.09
C ALA A 275 -20.46 33.64 3.84
N GLN A 276 -20.19 32.55 3.12
CA GLN A 276 -20.84 31.26 3.39
C GLN A 276 -19.89 30.40 4.22
N GLU A 277 -19.92 30.59 5.55
CA GLU A 277 -19.38 29.62 6.50
C GLU A 277 -20.29 28.40 6.55
N GLN A 278 -20.14 27.48 5.59
CA GLN A 278 -20.71 26.14 5.72
C GLN A 278 -19.64 25.21 6.31
N GLN A 279 -20.05 24.52 7.38
CA GLN A 279 -19.34 23.48 8.09
C GLN A 279 -18.71 22.44 7.12
N GLN A 280 -17.54 22.73 6.57
CA GLN A 280 -16.70 21.73 5.93
C GLN A 280 -16.09 20.89 7.06
N GLY A 281 -16.87 19.94 7.57
CA GLY A 281 -16.30 18.84 8.34
C GLY A 281 -15.13 18.28 7.53
N ARG A 282 -14.00 18.00 8.18
CA ARG A 282 -12.81 17.40 7.54
C ARG A 282 -13.26 16.32 6.56
N GLY A 283 -13.22 16.63 5.27
CA GLY A 283 -13.59 15.67 4.24
C GLY A 283 -12.49 14.63 4.20
N TYR A 284 -12.78 13.41 4.65
CA TYR A 284 -11.85 12.30 4.49
C TYR A 284 -11.74 11.99 2.99
N GLY A 285 -10.51 11.91 2.48
CA GLY A 285 -10.28 11.68 1.05
C GLY A 285 -10.63 10.26 0.62
N ASN A 286 -10.44 9.30 1.51
CA ASN A 286 -10.61 7.85 1.29
C ASN A 286 -10.78 7.12 2.64
N LEU A 287 -11.15 5.83 2.61
CA LEU A 287 -11.31 4.96 3.80
C LEU A 287 -10.00 4.39 4.35
N MET A 288 -8.84 4.77 3.79
CA MET A 288 -7.55 4.40 4.38
C MET A 288 -7.33 5.18 5.68
N LEU A 289 -7.83 6.42 5.78
CA LEU A 289 -7.83 7.24 6.99
C LEU A 289 -6.43 7.49 7.59
N LEU A 290 -5.42 7.61 6.72
CA LEU A 290 -4.02 7.83 7.11
C LEU A 290 -3.55 9.28 6.90
N ASP A 291 -4.43 10.18 6.44
CA ASP A 291 -4.14 11.59 6.18
C ASP A 291 -3.62 12.38 7.39
N ASP A 292 -3.94 11.90 8.60
CA ASP A 292 -3.57 12.52 9.87
C ASP A 292 -2.35 11.86 10.53
N GLU A 293 -1.74 10.84 9.92
CA GLU A 293 -0.54 10.21 10.48
C GLU A 293 0.64 11.20 10.49
N ASP A 294 1.36 11.27 11.61
CA ASP A 294 2.53 12.15 11.82
C ASP A 294 3.86 11.51 11.45
N GLU A 295 3.88 10.20 11.30
CA GLU A 295 5.05 9.42 10.94
C GLU A 295 4.73 8.56 9.73
N ALA A 296 5.76 8.32 8.91
CA ALA A 296 5.65 7.34 7.85
C ALA A 296 5.47 5.93 8.45
N LEU A 297 4.84 5.04 7.69
CA LEU A 297 4.58 3.66 8.10
C LEU A 297 5.30 2.69 7.16
N ILE A 298 5.36 1.42 7.57
CA ILE A 298 5.86 0.33 6.73
C ILE A 298 4.76 -0.71 6.61
N LEU A 299 4.38 -1.03 5.38
CA LEU A 299 3.52 -2.15 5.06
C LEU A 299 4.38 -3.40 4.86
N LEU A 300 4.01 -4.47 5.54
CA LEU A 300 4.60 -5.80 5.37
C LEU A 300 3.55 -6.71 4.75
N SER A 301 3.83 -7.24 3.57
CA SER A 301 2.99 -8.22 2.90
C SER A 301 3.72 -9.55 2.85
N LEU A 302 3.17 -10.58 3.48
CA LEU A 302 3.72 -11.91 3.48
C LEU A 302 2.90 -12.80 2.57
N GLU A 303 3.56 -13.68 1.83
CA GLU A 303 2.89 -14.61 0.95
C GLU A 303 3.62 -15.95 0.80
N ILE A 304 2.84 -16.96 0.43
CA ILE A 304 3.31 -18.31 0.16
C ILE A 304 2.59 -18.86 -1.07
N HIS A 305 3.38 -19.35 -2.01
CA HIS A 305 2.96 -19.91 -3.29
C HIS A 305 3.22 -21.41 -3.28
N TYR A 306 2.19 -22.20 -3.59
CA TYR A 306 2.28 -23.66 -3.55
C TYR A 306 1.35 -24.32 -4.56
N LEU A 307 1.75 -25.48 -5.08
CA LEU A 307 0.99 -26.19 -6.12
C LEU A 307 -0.06 -27.14 -5.54
N ASN A 308 0.28 -27.87 -4.47
CA ASN A 308 -0.57 -28.95 -3.96
C ASN A 308 -1.59 -28.44 -2.93
N GLU A 309 -2.88 -28.67 -3.21
CA GLU A 309 -3.98 -28.29 -2.31
C GLU A 309 -3.87 -28.93 -0.93
N THR A 310 -3.28 -30.12 -0.82
CA THR A 310 -3.12 -30.80 0.48
C THR A 310 -2.21 -30.02 1.42
N HIS A 311 -1.45 -29.03 0.93
CA HIS A 311 -0.59 -28.18 1.73
C HIS A 311 -1.30 -26.88 2.20
N SER A 312 -2.52 -26.60 1.74
CA SER A 312 -3.19 -25.32 2.01
C SER A 312 -3.32 -25.03 3.50
N GLN A 313 -3.82 -25.99 4.29
CA GLN A 313 -3.97 -25.81 5.73
C GLN A 313 -2.63 -25.58 6.42
N ARG A 314 -1.59 -26.33 6.02
CA ARG A 314 -0.24 -26.24 6.56
C ARG A 314 0.35 -24.84 6.33
N TYR A 315 0.29 -24.35 5.10
CA TYR A 315 0.89 -23.06 4.73
C TYR A 315 0.11 -21.86 5.23
N THR A 316 -1.22 -21.96 5.28
CA THR A 316 -2.05 -20.98 6.00
C THR A 316 -1.69 -20.94 7.49
N SER A 317 -1.53 -22.09 8.15
CA SER A 317 -1.11 -22.13 9.57
C SER A 317 0.29 -21.56 9.79
N LEU A 318 1.25 -21.86 8.92
CA LEU A 318 2.60 -21.31 8.99
C LEU A 318 2.59 -19.78 8.90
N LEU A 319 1.94 -19.22 7.88
CA LEU A 319 1.94 -17.77 7.67
C LEU A 319 1.20 -17.04 8.80
N ASN A 320 0.14 -17.65 9.36
CA ASN A 320 -0.58 -17.10 10.52
C ASN A 320 0.26 -17.15 11.82
N ASP A 321 1.07 -18.19 12.04
CA ASP A 321 2.01 -18.23 13.17
C ASP A 321 3.06 -17.12 13.06
N ILE A 322 3.66 -16.97 11.87
CA ILE A 322 4.64 -15.92 11.58
C ILE A 322 4.02 -14.55 11.83
N LEU A 323 2.83 -14.29 11.28
CA LEU A 323 2.11 -13.03 11.48
C LEU A 323 1.84 -12.76 12.96
N SER A 324 1.31 -13.73 13.70
CA SER A 324 1.01 -13.57 15.12
C SER A 324 2.26 -13.17 15.92
N ARG A 325 3.39 -13.83 15.66
CA ARG A 325 4.67 -13.55 16.32
C ARG A 325 5.23 -12.19 15.91
N ALA A 326 5.10 -11.81 14.64
CA ALA A 326 5.52 -10.49 14.17
C ALA A 326 4.67 -9.36 14.77
N GLU A 327 3.36 -9.57 14.91
CA GLU A 327 2.47 -8.63 15.60
C GLU A 327 2.82 -8.51 17.09
N ASP A 328 3.20 -9.60 17.77
CA ASP A 328 3.64 -9.55 19.17
C ASP A 328 4.97 -8.81 19.35
N LEU A 329 5.93 -9.00 18.42
CA LEU A 329 7.13 -8.17 18.36
C LEU A 329 6.78 -6.69 18.17
N ALA A 330 5.86 -6.37 17.26
CA ALA A 330 5.44 -4.99 17.00
C ALA A 330 4.70 -4.35 18.20
N ARG A 331 3.85 -5.11 18.91
CA ARG A 331 3.19 -4.65 20.15
C ARG A 331 4.22 -4.38 21.27
N SER A 332 5.23 -5.23 21.39
CA SER A 332 6.27 -5.08 22.43
C SER A 332 7.31 -3.99 22.10
N SER A 333 7.53 -3.66 20.81
CA SER A 333 8.40 -2.55 20.40
C SER A 333 7.65 -1.22 20.41
N ASN A 334 7.49 -0.61 21.58
CA ASN A 334 6.84 0.70 21.75
C ASN A 334 5.44 0.82 21.10
N ASN A 335 4.69 -0.29 21.08
CA ASN A 335 3.39 -0.40 20.43
C ASN A 335 3.40 0.04 18.95
N ALA A 336 4.46 -0.34 18.22
CA ALA A 336 4.65 -0.03 16.82
C ALA A 336 3.63 -0.71 15.87
N LEU A 337 2.82 -1.67 16.35
CA LEU A 337 1.77 -2.28 15.54
C LEU A 337 0.68 -1.25 15.19
N HIS A 338 0.56 -0.92 13.90
CA HIS A 338 -0.48 -0.05 13.39
C HIS A 338 -1.73 -0.87 13.02
N PRO A 339 -2.97 -0.38 13.25
CA PRO A 339 -4.18 -1.16 12.95
C PRO A 339 -4.52 -1.24 11.46
N PHE A 340 -3.93 -0.39 10.62
CA PHE A 340 -4.14 -0.45 9.18
C PHE A 340 -3.72 -1.82 8.62
N ARG A 341 -4.57 -2.41 7.78
CA ARG A 341 -4.29 -3.63 7.01
C ARG A 341 -4.64 -3.33 5.57
N TYR A 342 -3.77 -3.75 4.66
CA TYR A 342 -3.95 -3.44 3.25
C TYR A 342 -4.93 -4.43 2.62
N GLY A 343 -6.15 -3.97 2.34
CA GLY A 343 -7.28 -4.81 1.94
C GLY A 343 -7.02 -5.72 0.74
N ASN A 344 -6.26 -5.23 -0.26
CA ASN A 344 -5.93 -5.99 -1.47
C ASN A 344 -5.20 -7.31 -1.20
N TYR A 345 -4.37 -7.36 -0.15
CA TYR A 345 -3.54 -8.55 0.16
C TYR A 345 -3.76 -9.08 1.59
N ALA A 346 -4.74 -8.57 2.32
CA ALA A 346 -5.07 -9.04 3.64
C ALA A 346 -5.69 -10.46 3.58
N ALA A 347 -5.38 -11.28 4.59
CA ALA A 347 -6.02 -12.59 4.74
C ALA A 347 -7.48 -12.43 5.22
N SER A 348 -8.35 -13.37 4.87
CA SER A 348 -9.79 -13.33 5.18
C SER A 348 -10.15 -13.20 6.67
N GLY A 349 -9.23 -13.54 7.58
CA GLY A 349 -9.41 -13.39 9.02
C GLY A 349 -8.92 -12.06 9.61
N GLN A 350 -8.35 -11.17 8.80
CA GLN A 350 -7.83 -9.89 9.28
C GLN A 350 -8.92 -8.82 9.35
N ASP A 351 -8.92 -8.03 10.43
CA ASP A 351 -9.84 -6.90 10.59
C ASP A 351 -9.31 -5.67 9.83
N VAL A 352 -9.60 -5.60 8.53
CA VAL A 352 -9.19 -4.45 7.69
C VAL A 352 -9.92 -3.15 8.07
N TRP A 353 -11.04 -3.26 8.77
CA TRP A 353 -11.86 -2.12 9.21
C TRP A 353 -11.48 -1.61 10.60
N ALA A 354 -10.44 -2.18 11.23
CA ALA A 354 -9.88 -1.67 12.49
C ALA A 354 -9.53 -0.18 12.38
N ILE A 355 -9.12 0.27 11.20
CA ILE A 355 -8.76 1.67 10.94
C ILE A 355 -9.94 2.65 11.12
N LEU A 356 -11.18 2.22 10.82
CA LEU A 356 -12.38 3.04 11.03
C LEU A 356 -12.60 3.38 12.51
N ARG A 357 -12.07 2.54 13.41
CA ARG A 357 -12.15 2.69 14.87
C ARG A 357 -10.91 3.34 15.47
N TYR A 358 -9.83 3.47 14.70
CA TYR A 358 -8.52 3.86 15.23
C TYR A 358 -8.50 5.27 15.81
N GLN A 359 -9.17 6.21 15.13
CA GLN A 359 -9.24 7.61 15.56
C GLN A 359 -10.45 7.90 16.48
N CYS A 360 -11.13 6.88 17.01
CA CYS A 360 -12.22 7.09 17.94
C CYS A 360 -11.68 7.58 19.28
N LYS A 361 -11.85 8.89 19.56
CA LYS A 361 -11.44 9.49 20.83
C LYS A 361 -12.22 8.86 22.00
N GLY A 362 -11.49 8.33 22.97
CA GLY A 362 -11.99 7.48 24.05
C GLY A 362 -12.89 8.12 25.12
N ASP A 363 -13.28 9.39 25.01
CA ASP A 363 -14.05 10.08 26.07
C ASP A 363 -15.45 10.56 25.68
N ASN A 364 -15.90 10.27 24.45
CA ASN A 364 -17.31 10.50 24.15
C ASN A 364 -18.14 9.47 24.91
N LYS A 365 -18.84 9.89 25.97
CA LYS A 365 -19.86 9.13 26.73
C LYS A 365 -20.96 8.46 25.87
N LYS A 366 -20.91 8.60 24.54
CA LYS A 366 -21.78 7.94 23.56
C LYS A 366 -21.07 6.96 22.62
N GLY A 367 -19.76 6.75 22.75
CA GLY A 367 -19.03 5.79 21.92
C GLY A 367 -19.13 6.03 20.41
N SER A 368 -19.46 7.26 19.96
CA SER A 368 -19.65 7.56 18.55
C SER A 368 -18.29 7.59 17.84
N CYS A 369 -18.15 6.76 16.83
CA CYS A 369 -16.99 6.68 15.95
C CYS A 369 -17.40 7.33 14.62
N PRO A 370 -17.03 8.59 14.32
CA PRO A 370 -17.61 9.34 13.20
C PRO A 370 -17.50 8.62 11.86
N MET A 371 -16.38 7.93 11.60
CA MET A 371 -16.19 7.17 10.36
C MET A 371 -17.01 5.89 10.31
N VAL A 372 -17.18 5.21 11.44
CA VAL A 372 -18.09 4.06 11.54
C VAL A 372 -19.54 4.51 11.32
N ASP A 373 -19.92 5.63 11.92
CA ASP A 373 -21.27 6.20 11.77
C ASP A 373 -21.53 6.63 10.32
N LEU A 374 -20.56 7.29 9.67
CA LEU A 374 -20.62 7.66 8.25
C LEU A 374 -20.83 6.43 7.36
N VAL A 375 -19.96 5.42 7.51
CA VAL A 375 -20.03 4.20 6.69
C VAL A 375 -21.35 3.48 6.86
N ARG A 376 -21.84 3.35 8.10
CA ARG A 376 -23.14 2.74 8.40
C ARG A 376 -24.29 3.53 7.79
N ASP A 377 -24.24 4.86 7.87
CA ASP A 377 -25.25 5.72 7.27
C ASP A 377 -25.28 5.61 5.74
N VAL A 378 -24.11 5.58 5.09
CA VAL A 378 -23.98 5.35 3.65
C VAL A 378 -24.55 3.99 3.27
N GLN A 379 -24.15 2.90 3.94
CA GLN A 379 -24.70 1.58 3.62
C GLN A 379 -26.23 1.53 3.82
N ARG A 380 -26.78 2.12 4.90
CA ARG A 380 -28.24 2.19 5.09
C ARG A 380 -28.96 2.96 3.99
N ARG A 381 -28.34 4.02 3.46
CA ARG A 381 -28.94 4.85 2.40
C ARG A 381 -28.86 4.20 1.01
N TYR A 382 -27.72 3.60 0.67
CA TYR A 382 -27.46 3.08 -0.68
C TYR A 382 -27.68 1.56 -0.81
N ASP A 383 -27.69 0.83 0.30
CA ASP A 383 -28.01 -0.60 0.37
C ASP A 383 -28.93 -0.92 1.57
N PRO A 384 -30.16 -0.36 1.61
CA PRO A 384 -31.08 -0.53 2.73
C PRO A 384 -31.51 -1.99 2.98
N GLN A 385 -31.32 -2.86 1.98
CA GLN A 385 -31.62 -4.28 2.09
C GLN A 385 -30.40 -5.10 2.53
N GLY A 386 -29.22 -4.49 2.71
CA GLY A 386 -27.98 -5.22 3.02
C GLY A 386 -27.68 -6.29 1.98
N ILE A 387 -27.90 -6.01 0.70
CA ILE A 387 -27.61 -6.93 -0.40
C ILE A 387 -26.11 -7.22 -0.44
N TRP A 388 -25.27 -6.18 -0.35
CA TRP A 388 -23.82 -6.34 -0.40
C TRP A 388 -23.30 -7.06 0.84
N GLU A 389 -23.85 -6.76 2.02
CA GLU A 389 -23.50 -7.49 3.23
C GLU A 389 -23.89 -8.98 3.20
N ARG A 390 -24.97 -9.34 2.50
CA ARG A 390 -25.46 -10.73 2.47
C ARG A 390 -24.89 -11.53 1.32
N MET A 391 -24.75 -10.91 0.14
CA MET A 391 -24.43 -11.59 -1.11
C MET A 391 -22.96 -11.50 -1.50
N LEU A 392 -22.18 -10.56 -0.96
CA LEU A 392 -20.76 -10.44 -1.30
C LEU A 392 -20.00 -11.72 -0.90
N SER A 393 -19.57 -12.51 -1.87
CA SER A 393 -18.69 -13.66 -1.63
C SER A 393 -17.30 -13.19 -1.20
N GLY A 394 -16.73 -13.78 -0.14
CA GLY A 394 -15.40 -13.43 0.36
C GLY A 394 -15.42 -12.71 1.73
N GLY A 395 -14.30 -12.08 2.06
CA GLY A 395 -14.02 -11.43 3.34
C GLY A 395 -14.16 -9.90 3.31
N PHE A 396 -14.03 -9.27 4.48
CA PHE A 396 -14.06 -7.81 4.72
C PHE A 396 -15.40 -7.11 4.49
N ARG A 397 -16.50 -7.76 4.87
CA ARG A 397 -17.78 -7.06 5.06
C ARG A 397 -17.64 -6.12 6.25
N ILE A 398 -18.04 -4.85 6.09
CA ILE A 398 -17.91 -3.85 7.17
C ILE A 398 -18.75 -4.23 8.39
N GLY A 399 -19.92 -4.83 8.17
CA GLY A 399 -20.79 -5.33 9.23
C GLY A 399 -21.51 -4.20 9.97
N ILE A 400 -22.75 -3.92 9.58
CA ILE A 400 -23.63 -2.99 10.29
C ILE A 400 -24.40 -3.71 11.41
N GLY A 401 -24.49 -5.05 11.37
CA GLY A 401 -25.21 -5.84 12.39
C GLY A 401 -24.66 -5.58 13.79
N ASP A 402 -25.56 -5.25 14.72
CA ASP A 402 -25.30 -4.89 16.12
C ASP A 402 -24.42 -5.88 16.89
#